data_AF-A0A3B4AJ39-F1
#
_entry.id   AF-A0A3B4AJ39-F1
#
_cell.length_a   1.000
_cell.length_b   1.000
_cell.length_c   1.000
_cell.angle_alpha   90.00
_cell.angle_beta   90.00
_cell.angle_gamma   90.00
#
_symmetry.space_group_name_H-M   'P 1'
#
loop_
_entity.id
_entity.type
_entity.pdbx_description
1 polymer ?
#
loop_
_entity_poly.entity_id
_entity_poly.type
_entity_poly.pdbx_seq_one_letter_code
_entity_poly.pdbx_strand_id
1 'polypeptide(L)'
;MVEQFVGTWKLTASDNFDEYMKAIGVGFATRQMGNMAKPNLVFSVTDGVISMKAQSTFKTTEISFKLNEEFDETTADDRKTKTTFTFENGKLVQKQTWDGKTTILEREIQDGKLVAVMAVF
;
A
#
# COMPACT_ATOMS: atom_id res chain seq x y z
N MET A 1 -11.31 5.35 -13.13
CA MET A 1 -9.90 5.49 -13.57
C MET A 1 -9.04 5.75 -12.34
N VAL A 2 -7.71 5.62 -12.41
CA VAL A 2 -6.84 5.74 -11.22
C VAL A 2 -6.87 7.14 -10.59
N GLU A 3 -7.25 8.15 -11.36
CA GLU A 3 -7.42 9.55 -10.95
C GLU A 3 -8.43 9.71 -9.81
N GLN A 4 -9.37 8.75 -9.65
CA GLN A 4 -10.30 8.78 -8.52
C GLN A 4 -9.59 8.74 -7.15
N PHE A 5 -8.38 8.16 -7.10
CA PHE A 5 -7.60 8.07 -5.87
C PHE A 5 -6.78 9.33 -5.58
N VAL A 6 -6.63 10.26 -6.53
CA VAL A 6 -5.80 11.47 -6.39
C VAL A 6 -6.30 12.31 -5.22
N GLY A 7 -5.37 12.72 -4.36
CA GLY A 7 -5.66 13.46 -3.14
C GLY A 7 -4.96 12.88 -1.92
N THR A 8 -5.37 13.35 -0.75
CA THR A 8 -4.81 12.95 0.55
C THR A 8 -5.86 12.21 1.37
N TRP A 9 -5.56 10.97 1.72
CA TRP A 9 -6.41 10.09 2.51
C TRP A 9 -5.83 9.94 3.91
N LYS A 10 -6.66 10.08 4.94
CA LYS A 10 -6.25 9.89 6.34
C LYS A 10 -6.72 8.54 6.84
N LEU A 11 -5.86 7.78 7.51
CA LEU A 11 -6.27 6.54 8.16
C LEU A 11 -7.30 6.86 9.28
N THR A 12 -8.49 6.24 9.19
CA THR A 12 -9.57 6.43 10.17
C THR A 12 -9.91 5.16 10.94
N ALA A 13 -9.70 3.99 10.33
CA ALA A 13 -9.89 2.70 10.95
C ALA A 13 -8.88 1.70 10.39
N SER A 14 -8.52 0.71 11.20
CA SER A 14 -7.66 -0.41 10.82
C SER A 14 -8.12 -1.63 11.62
N ASP A 15 -8.29 -2.75 10.94
CA ASP A 15 -8.70 -4.01 11.53
C ASP A 15 -7.70 -5.10 11.14
N ASN A 16 -7.38 -5.98 12.08
CA ASN A 16 -6.48 -7.13 11.90
C ASN A 16 -5.07 -6.84 11.32
N PHE A 17 -4.56 -5.60 11.43
CA PHE A 17 -3.28 -5.22 10.83
C PHE A 17 -2.05 -5.87 11.49
N ASP A 18 -2.10 -6.16 12.80
CA ASP A 18 -1.00 -6.87 13.49
C ASP A 18 -0.80 -8.28 12.92
N GLU A 19 -1.89 -9.04 12.73
CA GLU A 19 -1.80 -10.40 12.19
C GLU A 19 -1.36 -10.40 10.73
N TYR A 20 -1.82 -9.43 9.92
CA TYR A 20 -1.29 -9.24 8.57
C TYR A 20 0.23 -9.01 8.59
N MET A 21 0.70 -8.03 9.36
CA MET A 21 2.12 -7.70 9.47
C MET A 21 2.94 -8.93 9.95
N LYS A 22 2.42 -9.69 10.91
CA LYS A 22 3.05 -10.91 11.40
C LYS A 22 3.15 -11.98 10.32
N ALA A 23 2.10 -12.19 9.52
CA ALA A 23 2.08 -13.18 8.45
C ALA A 23 3.09 -12.87 7.32
N ILE A 24 3.30 -11.58 7.00
CA ILE A 24 4.33 -11.16 6.05
C ILE A 24 5.75 -11.13 6.66
N GLY A 25 5.90 -11.46 7.95
CA GLY A 25 7.19 -11.64 8.64
C GLY A 25 7.71 -10.41 9.40
N VAL A 26 6.86 -9.40 9.64
CA VAL A 26 7.28 -8.19 10.38
C VAL A 26 7.49 -8.52 11.86
N GLY A 27 8.67 -8.17 12.38
CA GLY A 27 9.04 -8.33 13.78
C GLY A 27 8.15 -7.55 14.75
N PHE A 28 7.99 -8.07 15.97
CA PHE A 28 7.05 -7.55 16.98
C PHE A 28 7.16 -6.04 17.23
N ALA A 29 8.38 -5.51 17.41
CA ALA A 29 8.58 -4.08 17.67
C ALA A 29 8.07 -3.19 16.52
N THR A 30 8.35 -3.56 15.27
CA THR A 30 7.86 -2.84 14.09
C THR A 30 6.34 -2.91 13.98
N ARG A 31 5.73 -4.04 14.35
CA ARG A 31 4.25 -4.15 14.38
C ARG A 31 3.62 -3.21 15.40
N GLN A 32 4.21 -3.08 16.58
CA GLN A 32 3.72 -2.12 17.60
C GLN A 32 3.75 -0.68 17.06
N MET A 33 4.84 -0.28 16.41
CA MET A 33 4.91 1.04 15.75
C MET A 33 3.90 1.19 14.61
N GLY A 34 3.73 0.14 13.80
CA GLY A 34 2.77 0.11 12.69
C GLY A 34 1.32 0.29 13.15
N ASN A 35 0.91 -0.36 14.24
CA ASN A 35 -0.44 -0.23 14.80
C ASN A 35 -0.70 1.14 15.43
N MET A 36 0.34 1.82 15.92
CA MET A 36 0.22 3.19 16.44
C MET A 36 0.24 4.25 15.32
N ALA A 37 0.78 3.92 14.15
CA ALA A 37 0.91 4.85 13.04
C ALA A 37 -0.47 5.22 12.48
N LYS A 38 -0.66 6.51 12.20
CA LYS A 38 -1.82 7.05 11.49
C LYS A 38 -1.36 7.72 10.21
N PRO A 39 -0.98 6.93 9.19
CA PRO A 39 -0.43 7.50 7.97
C PRO A 39 -1.48 8.30 7.20
N ASN A 40 -1.01 9.36 6.53
CA ASN A 40 -1.69 9.93 5.39
C ASN A 40 -1.19 9.25 4.13
N LEU A 41 -2.09 8.83 3.26
CA LEU A 41 -1.79 8.27 1.95
C LEU A 41 -2.11 9.32 0.89
N VAL A 42 -1.08 9.79 0.19
CA VAL A 42 -1.19 10.84 -0.83
C VAL A 42 -0.97 10.23 -2.20
N PHE A 43 -1.91 10.46 -3.11
CA PHE A 43 -1.80 10.05 -4.51
C PHE A 43 -1.73 11.27 -5.42
N SER A 44 -0.88 11.19 -6.42
CA SER A 44 -0.85 12.11 -7.55
C SER A 44 -0.59 11.35 -8.85
N VAL A 45 -1.00 11.97 -9.97
CA VAL A 45 -0.75 11.45 -11.31
C VAL A 45 -0.18 12.59 -12.14
N THR A 46 0.98 12.35 -12.75
CA THR A 46 1.66 13.31 -13.64
C THR A 46 2.11 12.55 -14.87
N ASP A 47 1.66 12.96 -16.06
CA ASP A 47 2.05 12.37 -17.34
C ASP A 47 1.94 10.82 -17.40
N GLY A 48 0.87 10.28 -16.79
CA GLY A 48 0.60 8.84 -16.73
C GLY A 48 1.44 8.06 -15.70
N VAL A 49 2.31 8.73 -14.93
CA VAL A 49 3.03 8.15 -13.79
C VAL A 49 2.24 8.44 -12.52
N ILE A 50 1.97 7.40 -11.74
CA ILE A 50 1.29 7.51 -10.45
C ILE A 50 2.33 7.58 -9.35
N SER A 51 2.24 8.57 -8.46
CA SER A 51 2.98 8.61 -7.21
C SER A 51 2.06 8.27 -6.05
N MET A 52 2.53 7.41 -5.15
CA MET A 52 1.86 7.07 -3.90
C MET A 52 2.84 7.29 -2.74
N LYS A 53 2.45 8.17 -1.81
CA LYS A 53 3.25 8.52 -0.65
C LYS A 53 2.50 8.18 0.64
N ALA A 54 3.09 7.34 1.48
CA ALA A 54 2.57 7.05 2.82
C ALA A 54 3.39 7.81 3.86
N GLN A 55 2.77 8.77 4.53
CA GLN A 55 3.42 9.68 5.49
C GLN A 55 2.90 9.43 6.90
N SER A 56 3.78 9.04 7.82
CA SER A 56 3.47 8.93 9.26
C SER A 56 4.51 9.68 10.09
N THR A 57 4.28 9.80 11.39
CA THR A 57 5.27 10.33 12.35
C THR A 57 6.51 9.45 12.48
N PHE A 58 6.43 8.18 12.08
CA PHE A 58 7.53 7.21 12.22
C PHE A 58 8.39 7.08 10.96
N LYS A 59 7.74 6.94 9.80
CA LYS A 59 8.40 6.74 8.50
C LYS A 59 7.54 7.36 7.40
N THR A 60 8.21 7.90 6.38
CA THR A 60 7.59 8.27 5.11
C THR A 60 8.16 7.36 4.02
N THR A 61 7.29 6.81 3.20
CA THR A 61 7.66 6.04 1.99
C THR A 61 6.98 6.66 0.78
N GLU A 62 7.65 6.59 -0.36
CA GLU A 62 7.15 7.13 -1.62
C GLU A 62 7.56 6.20 -2.75
N ILE A 63 6.60 5.88 -3.61
CA ILE A 63 6.82 5.07 -4.82
C ILE A 63 6.21 5.78 -6.00
N SER A 64 6.84 5.66 -7.17
CA SER A 64 6.32 6.12 -8.45
C SER A 64 6.29 4.95 -9.41
N PHE A 65 5.14 4.72 -10.05
CA PHE A 65 4.93 3.54 -10.88
C PHE A 65 4.00 3.85 -12.06
N LYS A 66 4.04 2.97 -13.05
CA LYS A 66 3.04 2.88 -14.12
C LYS A 66 2.22 1.62 -13.92
N LEU A 67 0.97 1.66 -14.35
CA LEU A 67 0.11 0.48 -14.30
C LEU A 67 0.66 -0.60 -15.24
N ASN A 68 0.57 -1.85 -14.80
CA ASN A 68 1.01 -3.06 -15.51
C ASN A 68 2.52 -3.16 -15.77
N GLU A 69 3.34 -2.32 -15.12
CA GLU A 69 4.80 -2.40 -15.17
C GLU A 69 5.34 -2.90 -13.82
N GLU A 70 6.15 -3.96 -13.84
CA GLU A 70 6.83 -4.47 -12.65
C GLU A 70 8.05 -3.60 -12.31
N PHE A 71 8.27 -3.34 -11.02
CA PHE A 71 9.44 -2.62 -10.53
C PHE A 71 9.94 -3.18 -9.19
N ASP A 72 11.18 -2.84 -8.83
CA ASP A 72 11.75 -3.14 -7.53
C ASP A 72 11.26 -2.15 -6.47
N GLU A 73 10.63 -2.65 -5.42
CA GLU A 73 10.16 -1.85 -4.29
C GLU A 73 10.92 -2.25 -3.01
N THR A 74 11.29 -1.26 -2.20
CA THR A 74 11.65 -1.49 -0.80
C THR A 74 10.51 -1.02 0.06
N THR A 75 9.85 -1.96 0.74
CA THR A 75 8.64 -1.68 1.51
C THR A 75 8.97 -0.95 2.83
N ALA A 76 7.95 -0.41 3.51
CA ALA A 76 8.15 0.29 4.78
C ALA A 76 8.77 -0.59 5.87
N ASP A 77 8.57 -1.91 5.80
CA ASP A 77 9.16 -2.95 6.64
C ASP A 77 10.44 -3.57 6.06
N ASP A 78 11.06 -2.88 5.10
CA ASP A 78 12.38 -3.17 4.51
C ASP A 78 12.50 -4.47 3.69
N ARG A 79 11.36 -5.10 3.32
CA ARG A 79 11.36 -6.18 2.34
C ARG A 79 11.72 -5.63 0.96
N LYS A 80 12.50 -6.40 0.20
CA LYS A 80 12.77 -6.17 -1.23
C LYS A 80 11.77 -6.99 -2.04
N THR A 81 10.88 -6.33 -2.75
CA THR A 81 9.80 -6.99 -3.49
C THR A 81 9.85 -6.64 -4.96
N LYS A 82 9.39 -7.57 -5.81
CA LYS A 82 8.89 -7.23 -7.15
C LYS A 82 7.44 -6.82 -7.01
N THR A 83 7.12 -5.61 -7.47
CA THR A 83 5.80 -5.00 -7.30
C THR A 83 5.20 -4.63 -8.64
N THR A 84 3.91 -4.92 -8.81
CA THR A 84 3.11 -4.47 -9.96
C THR A 84 1.81 -3.87 -9.46
N PHE A 85 1.40 -2.74 -10.06
CA PHE A 85 0.08 -2.18 -9.86
C PHE A 85 -0.79 -2.41 -11.09
N THR A 86 -2.01 -2.89 -10.90
CA THR A 86 -3.03 -2.95 -11.95
C THR A 86 -4.27 -2.18 -11.54
N PHE A 87 -5.09 -1.77 -12.51
CA PHE A 87 -6.38 -1.13 -12.24
C PHE A 87 -7.48 -1.93 -12.91
N GLU A 88 -8.27 -2.62 -12.10
CA GLU A 88 -9.26 -3.61 -12.56
C GLU A 88 -10.55 -3.42 -11.76
N ASN A 89 -11.69 -3.40 -12.46
CA ASN A 89 -13.02 -3.32 -11.83
C ASN A 89 -13.18 -2.17 -10.81
N GLY A 90 -12.56 -1.02 -11.08
CA GLY A 90 -12.63 0.14 -10.18
C GLY A 90 -11.63 0.11 -9.02
N LYS A 91 -10.84 -0.95 -8.89
CA LYS A 91 -9.86 -1.14 -7.82
C LYS A 91 -8.44 -0.92 -8.32
N LEU A 92 -7.62 -0.31 -7.47
CA LEU A 92 -6.16 -0.28 -7.64
C LEU A 92 -5.57 -1.48 -6.88
N VAL A 93 -5.02 -2.44 -7.60
CA VAL A 93 -4.47 -3.69 -7.06
C VAL A 93 -2.97 -3.60 -7.06
N GLN A 94 -2.35 -3.71 -5.88
CA GLN A 94 -0.91 -3.78 -5.70
C GLN A 94 -0.52 -5.22 -5.36
N LYS A 95 0.24 -5.88 -6.24
CA LYS A 95 0.81 -7.20 -5.97
C LYS A 95 2.28 -7.05 -5.64
N GLN A 96 2.72 -7.60 -4.51
CA GLN A 96 4.12 -7.67 -4.11
C GLN A 96 4.53 -9.13 -3.97
N THR A 97 5.70 -9.49 -4.49
CA THR A 97 6.28 -10.84 -4.36
C THR A 97 7.71 -10.76 -3.84
N TRP A 98 8.06 -11.67 -2.90
CA TRP A 98 9.40 -11.80 -2.32
C TRP A 98 9.56 -13.20 -1.72
N ASP A 99 10.74 -13.81 -1.85
CA ASP A 99 11.08 -15.09 -1.21
C ASP A 99 10.00 -16.19 -1.36
N GLY A 100 9.35 -16.26 -2.52
CA GLY A 100 8.26 -17.21 -2.81
C GLY A 100 6.90 -16.89 -2.17
N LYS A 101 6.77 -15.80 -1.41
CA LYS A 101 5.52 -15.27 -0.85
C LYS A 101 4.89 -14.22 -1.74
N THR A 102 3.57 -14.06 -1.62
CA THR A 102 2.83 -12.99 -2.30
C THR A 102 1.92 -12.25 -1.31
N THR A 103 1.86 -10.93 -1.41
CA THR A 103 0.77 -10.14 -0.79
C THR A 103 0.07 -9.32 -1.86
N ILE A 104 -1.24 -9.16 -1.70
CA ILE A 104 -2.10 -8.33 -2.54
C ILE A 104 -2.73 -7.26 -1.65
N LEU A 105 -2.64 -6.01 -2.08
CA LEU A 105 -3.33 -4.88 -1.47
C LEU A 105 -4.29 -4.29 -2.51
N GLU A 106 -5.59 -4.44 -2.27
CA GLU A 106 -6.63 -3.83 -3.10
C GLU A 106 -7.09 -2.53 -2.47
N ARG A 107 -7.21 -1.48 -3.29
CA ARG A 107 -7.75 -0.18 -2.87
C ARG A 107 -8.95 0.18 -3.73
N GLU A 108 -10.03 0.59 -3.11
CA GLU A 108 -11.23 1.08 -3.79
C GLU A 108 -11.87 2.23 -3.02
N ILE A 109 -12.70 3.01 -3.70
CA ILE A 109 -13.45 4.11 -3.07
C ILE A 109 -14.89 3.65 -2.89
N GLN A 110 -15.32 3.58 -1.62
CA GLN A 110 -16.69 3.27 -1.23
C GLN A 110 -17.23 4.43 -0.39
N ASP A 111 -18.35 5.02 -0.81
CA ASP A 111 -19.01 6.12 -0.10
C ASP A 111 -18.07 7.28 0.28
N GLY A 112 -17.17 7.64 -0.64
CA GLY A 112 -16.19 8.71 -0.44
C GLY A 112 -15.03 8.35 0.51
N LYS A 113 -14.86 7.07 0.87
CA LYS A 113 -13.74 6.57 1.67
C LYS A 113 -12.87 5.63 0.85
N LEU A 114 -11.56 5.77 0.96
CA LEU A 114 -10.60 4.79 0.44
C LEU A 114 -10.55 3.60 1.41
N VAL A 115 -10.99 2.44 0.94
CA VAL A 115 -10.92 1.17 1.64
C VAL A 115 -9.73 0.38 1.08
N ALA A 116 -8.85 -0.11 1.95
CA ALA A 116 -7.72 -0.94 1.59
C ALA A 116 -7.86 -2.33 2.22
N VAL A 117 -7.87 -3.38 1.41
CA VAL A 117 -7.93 -4.77 1.85
C VAL A 117 -6.61 -5.44 1.51
N MET A 118 -6.03 -6.16 2.47
CA MET A 118 -4.71 -6.78 2.35
C MET A 118 -4.80 -8.27 2.62
N ALA A 119 -4.21 -9.08 1.74
CA ALA A 119 -4.19 -10.54 1.86
C ALA A 119 -2.81 -11.08 1.51
N VAL A 120 -2.35 -12.10 2.24
CA VAL A 120 -1.07 -12.78 2.04
C VAL A 120 -1.29 -14.24 1.66
N PHE A 121 -0.45 -14.75 0.76
CA PHE A 121 -0.50 -16.09 0.16
C PHE A 121 0.88 -16.73 0.17
#